data_AF-A0A1B2ZAF9-F1
#
_entry.id   AF-A0A1B2ZAF9-F1
#
_cell.length_a   1.000
_cell.length_b   1.000
_cell.length_c   1.000
_cell.angle_alpha   90.00
_cell.angle_beta   90.00
_cell.angle_gamma   90.00
#
_symmetry.space_group_name_H-M   'P 1'
#
loop_
_entity.id
_entity.type
_entity.pdbx_description
1 polymer ?
#
loop_
_entity_poly.entity_id
_entity_poly.type
_entity_poly.pdbx_seq_one_letter_code
_entity_poly.pdbx_strand_id
1 'polypeptide(L)'
;MAIIPMKIYLSEALNSINFDDHLNNLATVIQTSYSRTKTIEIDLIKSGIAFDIDLTINLGLIITELLTNAFKHAFTKKTGTYQSGIKSNR
;
A
#
# COMPACT_ATOMS: atom_id res chain seq x y z
N MET A 1 14.05 5.28 3.40
CA MET A 1 14.97 4.48 2.56
C MET A 1 14.12 3.65 1.61
N ALA A 2 14.37 3.86 0.31
CA ALA A 2 13.56 3.43 -0.82
C ALA A 2 13.93 2.02 -1.31
N ILE A 3 13.62 0.98 -0.53
CA ILE A 3 13.93 -0.42 -0.87
C ILE A 3 12.71 -1.16 -1.48
N ILE A 4 11.50 -0.62 -1.32
CA ILE A 4 10.28 -1.18 -1.90
C ILE A 4 10.19 -1.07 -3.44
N PRO A 5 10.69 0.00 -4.12
CA PRO A 5 10.46 0.17 -5.56
C PRO A 5 10.96 -1.01 -6.38
N MET A 6 12.13 -1.57 -6.04
CA MET A 6 12.83 -2.58 -6.85
C MET A 6 12.18 -3.97 -6.85
N LYS A 7 11.45 -4.33 -5.79
CA LYS A 7 10.80 -5.66 -5.72
C LYS A 7 9.63 -5.80 -6.68
N ILE A 8 8.95 -4.69 -7.01
CA ILE A 8 7.86 -4.66 -7.99
C ILE A 8 8.43 -4.90 -9.40
N TYR A 9 9.61 -4.34 -9.71
CA TYR A 9 10.24 -4.48 -11.02
C TYR A 9 10.62 -5.92 -11.39
N LEU A 10 10.89 -6.79 -10.41
CA LEU A 10 11.44 -8.12 -10.68
C LEU A 10 10.38 -9.23 -10.79
N SER A 11 9.15 -9.03 -10.29
CA SER A 11 8.24 -10.17 -10.12
C SER A 11 7.37 -10.47 -11.33
N GLU A 12 6.72 -9.54 -12.02
CA GLU A 12 5.73 -9.95 -13.04
C GLU A 12 5.65 -9.04 -14.25
N ALA A 13 6.15 -9.58 -15.36
CA ALA A 13 5.84 -9.12 -16.71
C ALA A 13 4.39 -9.51 -17.05
N LEU A 14 3.39 -8.68 -16.76
CA LEU A 14 2.01 -8.91 -17.22
C LEU A 14 1.31 -7.60 -17.53
N ASN A 15 0.65 -7.54 -18.69
CA ASN A 15 0.01 -6.38 -19.34
C ASN A 15 -1.15 -5.72 -18.54
N SER A 16 -1.35 -6.06 -17.27
CA SER A 16 -2.29 -5.41 -16.35
C SER A 16 -1.98 -5.86 -14.91
N ILE A 17 -1.76 -4.92 -13.99
CA ILE A 17 -1.57 -5.23 -12.56
C ILE A 17 -2.93 -5.09 -11.87
N ASN A 18 -3.35 -6.11 -11.12
CA ASN A 18 -4.47 -5.97 -10.20
C ASN A 18 -4.04 -5.07 -9.04
N PHE A 19 -4.57 -3.85 -9.02
CA PHE A 19 -4.17 -2.85 -8.04
C PHE A 19 -4.51 -3.27 -6.61
N ASP A 20 -5.62 -4.00 -6.41
CA ASP A 20 -6.01 -4.47 -5.09
C ASP A 20 -4.98 -5.48 -4.52
N ASP A 21 -4.38 -6.30 -5.37
CA ASP A 21 -3.31 -7.25 -4.97
C ASP A 21 -2.00 -6.51 -4.66
N HIS A 22 -1.69 -5.50 -5.46
CA HIS A 22 -0.55 -4.62 -5.20
C HIS A 22 -0.67 -3.92 -3.83
N LEU A 23 -1.86 -3.40 -3.51
CA LEU A 23 -2.14 -2.77 -2.23
C LEU A 23 -2.02 -3.73 -1.05
N ASN A 24 -2.55 -4.95 -1.18
CA ASN A 24 -2.43 -5.97 -0.13
C ASN A 24 -0.95 -6.26 0.17
N ASN A 25 -0.15 -6.49 -0.88
CA ASN A 25 1.27 -6.78 -0.73
C ASN A 25 2.01 -5.62 -0.03
N LEU A 26 1.74 -4.38 -0.44
CA LEU A 26 2.36 -3.20 0.16
C LEU A 26 1.97 -3.04 1.63
N ALA A 27 0.69 -3.17 1.95
CA ALA A 27 0.17 -3.11 3.31
C ALA A 27 0.81 -4.19 4.21
N THR A 28 0.90 -5.43 3.74
CA THR A 28 1.55 -6.54 4.47
C THR A 28 3.03 -6.24 4.74
N VAL A 29 3.78 -5.74 3.76
CA VAL A 29 5.21 -5.40 3.93
C VAL A 29 5.39 -4.31 4.98
N ILE A 30 4.58 -3.25 4.91
CA ILE A 30 4.65 -2.13 5.87
C ILE A 30 4.23 -2.60 7.25
N GLN A 31 3.09 -3.27 7.39
CA GLN A 31 2.60 -3.77 8.67
C GLN A 31 3.63 -4.70 9.34
N THR A 32 4.23 -5.63 8.57
CA THR A 32 5.29 -6.52 9.08
C THR A 32 6.50 -5.73 9.57
N SER A 33 6.90 -4.67 8.85
CA SER A 33 8.03 -3.81 9.22
C SER A 33 7.83 -3.05 10.54
N TYR A 34 6.58 -2.74 10.91
CA TYR A 34 6.25 -2.01 12.15
C TYR A 34 5.60 -2.88 13.24
N SER A 35 5.31 -4.15 12.97
CA SER A 35 4.60 -5.09 13.86
C SER A 35 5.23 -5.27 15.24
N ARG A 36 6.55 -5.07 15.36
CA ARG A 36 7.27 -5.15 16.64
C ARG A 36 7.04 -3.96 17.58
N THR A 37 6.63 -2.82 17.04
CA THR A 37 6.51 -1.57 17.81
C THR A 37 5.08 -1.05 17.90
N LYS A 38 4.24 -1.36 16.91
CA LYS A 38 2.85 -0.91 16.83
C LYS A 38 1.94 -2.01 16.28
N THR A 39 0.74 -2.11 16.84
CA THR A 39 -0.34 -2.95 16.33
C THR A 39 -1.32 -2.06 15.59
N ILE A 40 -1.20 -2.01 14.27
CA ILE A 40 -2.04 -1.18 13.41
C ILE A 40 -2.83 -2.09 12.49
N GLU A 41 -4.15 -1.94 12.51
CA GLU A 41 -5.06 -2.61 11.56
C GLU A 41 -5.16 -1.78 10.29
N ILE A 42 -5.03 -2.44 9.14
CA ILE A 42 -5.13 -1.81 7.82
C ILE A 42 -6.40 -2.35 7.16
N ASP A 43 -7.34 -1.46 6.88
CA ASP A 43 -8.53 -1.73 6.09
C ASP A 43 -8.37 -1.17 4.67
N LEU A 44 -8.29 -2.07 3.70
CA LEU A 44 -8.14 -1.75 2.28
C LEU A 44 -9.49 -1.89 1.60
N ILE A 45 -10.07 -0.75 1.20
CA ILE A 45 -11.29 -0.74 0.40
C ILE A 45 -10.90 -1.01 -1.05
N LYS A 46 -11.15 -2.26 -1.45
CA LYS A 46 -10.89 -2.77 -2.80
C LYS A 46 -11.88 -2.18 -3.79
N SER A 47 -11.37 -1.76 -4.94
CA SER A 47 -12.17 -1.07 -5.97
C SER A 47 -12.42 -1.94 -7.21
N GLY A 48 -11.66 -3.02 -7.37
CA GLY A 48 -11.71 -3.86 -8.57
C GLY A 48 -11.25 -3.13 -9.84
N ILE A 49 -10.55 -2.00 -9.69
CA ILE A 49 -10.08 -1.18 -10.81
C ILE A 49 -8.71 -1.68 -11.24
N ALA A 50 -8.58 -2.01 -12.53
CA ALA A 50 -7.30 -2.21 -13.18
C ALA A 50 -6.77 -0.85 -13.67
N PHE A 51 -5.50 -0.57 -13.36
CA PHE A 51 -4.79 0.60 -13.88
C PHE A 51 -3.74 0.14 -14.89
N ASP A 52 -3.35 1.06 -15.79
CA ASP A 52 -2.14 0.85 -16.58
C ASP A 52 -0.90 0.80 -15.68
N ILE A 53 0.20 0.31 -16.24
CA ILE A 53 1.41 0.06 -15.48
C ILE A 53 2.04 1.35 -14.93
N ASP A 54 2.02 2.44 -15.71
CA ASP A 54 2.60 3.73 -15.31
C ASP A 54 1.83 4.35 -14.15
N LEU A 55 0.50 4.33 -14.22
CA LEU A 55 -0.38 4.80 -13.16
C LEU A 55 -0.27 3.92 -11.91
N THR A 56 -0.17 2.59 -12.08
CA THR A 56 0.03 1.67 -10.96
C THR A 56 1.32 1.99 -10.19
N ILE A 57 2.42 2.26 -10.90
CA ILE A 57 3.70 2.62 -10.28
C ILE A 57 3.57 3.93 -9.50
N ASN A 58 2.99 4.96 -10.13
CA ASN A 58 2.82 6.27 -9.49
C ASN A 58 1.95 6.17 -8.23
N LEU A 59 0.83 5.43 -8.30
CA LEU A 59 -0.04 5.19 -7.16
C LEU A 59 0.65 4.39 -6.04
N GLY A 60 1.44 3.37 -6.40
CA GLY A 60 2.21 2.57 -5.44
C GLY A 60 3.18 3.42 -4.61
N LEU A 61 3.85 4.38 -5.25
CA LEU A 61 4.74 5.34 -4.57
C LEU A 61 3.97 6.24 -3.60
N ILE A 62 2.88 6.86 -4.07
CA ILE A 62 2.06 7.76 -3.23
C ILE A 62 1.55 7.01 -2.00
N ILE A 63 1.05 5.79 -2.19
CA ILE A 63 0.47 5.00 -1.10
C ILE A 63 1.55 4.53 -0.13
N THR A 64 2.76 4.21 -0.62
CA THR A 64 3.90 3.88 0.25
C THR A 64 4.23 5.05 1.18
N GLU A 65 4.32 6.26 0.65
CA GLU A 65 4.61 7.45 1.46
C GLU A 65 3.48 7.76 2.45
N LEU A 66 2.21 7.64 2.03
CA LEU A 66 1.07 7.81 2.93
C LEU A 66 1.07 6.78 4.06
N LEU A 67 1.22 5.50 3.76
CA LEU A 67 1.24 4.42 4.75
C LEU A 67 2.43 4.57 5.69
N THR A 68 3.63 4.80 5.17
CA THR A 68 4.81 4.95 6.03
C THR A 68 4.72 6.18 6.91
N ASN A 69 4.17 7.29 6.42
CA ASN A 69 3.93 8.48 7.24
C ASN A 69 2.85 8.26 8.29
N ALA A 70 1.77 7.54 7.97
CA ALA A 70 0.76 7.17 8.95
C ALA A 70 1.36 6.31 10.08
N PHE A 71 2.12 5.26 9.71
CA PHE A 71 2.81 4.39 10.66
C PHE A 71 3.84 5.11 11.53
N LYS A 72 4.60 6.04 10.98
CA LYS A 72 5.60 6.81 11.72
C LYS A 72 4.96 7.87 12.62
N HIS A 73 4.04 8.66 12.07
CA HIS A 73 3.61 9.93 12.66
C HIS A 73 2.17 9.93 13.17
N ALA A 74 1.23 9.30 12.48
CA ALA A 74 -0.19 9.35 12.86
C ALA A 74 -0.50 8.45 14.06
N PHE A 75 0.13 7.28 14.13
CA PHE A 75 -0.06 6.34 15.25
C PHE A 75 0.95 6.61 16.37
N THR A 76 0.79 7.72 17.10
CA THR A 76 1.65 8.05 18.25
C THR A 76 1.43 7.13 19.46
N LYS A 77 0.31 6.41 19.49
CA LYS A 77 -0.01 5.34 20.46
C LYS A 77 0.35 3.97 19.87
N LYS A 78 0.46 2.94 20.73
CA LYS A 78 0.80 1.56 20.31
C LYS A 78 -0.27 0.89 19.42
N THR A 79 -1.48 1.44 19.37
CA THR A 79 -2.63 0.90 18.62
C THR A 79 -3.32 1.96 17.76
N GLY A 80 -3.88 1.55 16.62
CA GLY A 80 -4.71 2.40 15.76
C GLY A 80 -5.22 1.70 14.50
N THR A 81 -6.16 2.32 13.79
CA THR A 81 -6.74 1.80 12.55
C THR A 81 -6.46 2.75 11.39
N TYR A 82 -5.99 2.22 10.27
CA TYR A 82 -5.82 2.96 9.00
C TYR A 82 -6.85 2.45 8.00
N GLN A 83 -7.59 3.35 7.35
CA GLN A 83 -8.51 3.02 6.26
C GLN A 83 -8.17 3.83 5.01
N SER A 84 -8.05 3.15 3.86
CA SER A 84 -7.89 3.81 2.56
C SER A 84 -8.70 3.10 1.49
N GLY A 85 -9.24 3.87 0.55
CA GLY A 85 -10.06 3.35 -0.54
C GLY A 85 -10.07 4.25 -1.76
N ILE A 86 -10.20 3.63 -2.93
CA ILE A 86 -10.54 4.33 -4.17
C ILE A 86 -11.99 3.98 -4.49
N LYS A 87 -12.85 4.99 -4.64
CA LYS A 87 -14.24 4.81 -5.08
C LYS A 87 -14.38 5.31 -6.51
N SER A 88 -14.91 4.45 -7.39
CA SER A 88 -15.32 4.87 -8.73
C SER A 88 -16.65 5.61 -8.63
N ASN A 89 -16.74 6.79 -9.23
CA ASN A 89 -17.93 7.64 -9.27
C ASN A 89 -18.77 7.34 -10.53
N ARG A 90 -19.09 6.07 -10.78
CA ARG A 90 -19.99 5.66 -11.87
C ARG A 90 -21.32 5.17 -11.32
#